data_AF-A0A8B6D338-F1
#
_entry.id   AF-A0A8B6D338-F1
#
_cell.length_a   1.000
_cell.length_b   1.000
_cell.length_c   1.000
_cell.angle_alpha   90.00
_cell.angle_beta   90.00
_cell.angle_gamma   90.00
#
_symmetry.space_group_name_H-M   'P 1'
#
loop_
_entity.id
_entity.type
_entity.pdbx_description
1 polymer ?
#
loop_
_entity_poly.entity_id
_entity_poly.type
_entity_poly.pdbx_seq_one_letter_code
_entity_poly.pdbx_strand_id
1 'polypeptide(L)'
;MLEIFWRRSLFADDSKVYCLVNADLLDYEVSDEGEKSLERLLKQADNKGRNYRLVVICSSENEDRLRIVAALDKYRRPPLHTDHTNIKKYLLTKLKVERSSTGIRPASAVDFERCSVRVMKSWRAGVGKSLYKKRMVTDLYKLITNITRRKASNVTIPLHEKTINIDDIMDILLEETLTPQCREPRIFHIDISHVVQEGVDAFLFQLLVLGCLGHSTGNVWRRSELDYYIIESMPLLARDMDVQGGKLRCLHHCLDILPHVTCRSPQESFEILSNIRRPPDYTDHDRLFDGIEFKSPTFQRPYQYLKRLDTNCRLDDVNAQIPEGDTKQCLNTLLRHCGIRDPSWSELHHFVSFLNKQLQDFEVSAFCSLAAVEDLPGFAKFVLQLLIQMSRDFSTRSLIMSEESPLQLLQRQISEEDQEKEGEDVIQMYQMRRNWETSHYPYLFFNPDQHCMTFFGFNIDRRTGNLVDVQTSNILEPEFIHPSLFDALVKNGVNLTENFDALPSIWDDVHWSLVPCPWSLYHACLKNREEYRETVAKYFTQPLHSVGGADGIDKRKYPGLFVKK
;
A
#
# COMPACT_ATOMS: atom_id res chain seq x y z
N MET A 1 -3.61 0.25 -42.58
CA MET A 1 -2.40 -0.19 -41.84
C MET A 1 -1.93 -1.59 -42.25
N LEU A 2 -2.84 -2.55 -42.44
CA LEU A 2 -2.53 -3.94 -42.76
C LEU A 2 -1.77 -4.16 -44.09
N GLU A 3 -2.09 -3.44 -45.17
CA GLU A 3 -1.31 -3.56 -46.42
C GLU A 3 0.16 -3.13 -46.26
N ILE A 4 0.44 -2.12 -45.42
CA ILE A 4 1.83 -1.70 -45.13
C ILE A 4 2.58 -2.84 -44.44
N PHE A 5 1.91 -3.55 -43.52
CA PHE A 5 2.44 -4.73 -42.89
C PHE A 5 2.75 -5.82 -43.92
N TRP A 6 1.83 -6.15 -44.83
CA TRP A 6 2.08 -7.14 -45.90
C TRP A 6 3.25 -6.77 -46.81
N ARG A 7 3.35 -5.49 -47.18
CA ARG A 7 4.46 -5.03 -48.01
C ARG A 7 5.80 -5.20 -47.30
N ARG A 8 5.86 -4.86 -46.01
CA ARG A 8 7.06 -5.09 -45.20
C ARG A 8 7.35 -6.57 -45.02
N SER A 9 6.34 -7.39 -44.75
CA SER A 9 6.55 -8.82 -44.51
C SER A 9 7.03 -9.58 -45.73
N LEU A 10 6.60 -9.19 -46.94
CA LEU A 10 6.89 -9.91 -48.17
C LEU A 10 8.06 -9.35 -48.98
N PHE A 11 8.39 -8.06 -48.81
CA PHE A 11 9.38 -7.38 -49.64
C PHE A 11 10.51 -6.70 -48.85
N ALA A 12 10.50 -6.72 -47.50
CA ALA A 12 11.66 -6.26 -46.75
C ALA A 12 12.86 -7.18 -47.01
N ASP A 13 14.02 -6.57 -47.21
CA ASP A 13 15.28 -7.28 -47.35
C ASP A 13 15.94 -7.45 -45.98
N ASP A 14 15.20 -8.05 -45.04
CA ASP A 14 15.71 -8.39 -43.73
C ASP A 14 15.36 -9.83 -43.34
N SER A 15 16.11 -10.38 -42.39
CA SER A 15 15.90 -11.73 -41.89
C SER A 15 14.87 -11.77 -40.75
N LYS A 16 14.03 -10.74 -40.62
CA LYS A 16 13.07 -10.64 -39.52
C LYS A 16 11.86 -11.54 -39.74
N VAL A 17 11.17 -11.84 -38.65
CA VAL A 17 9.87 -12.47 -38.67
C VAL A 17 8.82 -11.36 -38.53
N TYR A 18 7.84 -11.37 -39.42
CA TYR A 18 6.71 -10.48 -39.36
C TYR A 18 5.52 -11.26 -38.82
N CYS A 19 4.95 -10.78 -37.72
CA CYS A 19 3.86 -11.47 -37.04
C CYS A 19 2.61 -10.59 -36.98
N LEU A 20 1.51 -11.07 -37.54
CA LEU A 20 0.17 -10.52 -37.27
C LEU A 20 -0.44 -11.32 -36.12
N VAL A 21 -0.56 -10.69 -34.96
CA VAL A 21 -1.14 -11.29 -33.75
C VAL A 21 -2.60 -10.86 -33.63
N ASN A 22 -3.45 -11.74 -33.12
CA ASN A 22 -4.89 -11.53 -32.97
C ASN A 22 -5.55 -11.12 -34.29
N ALA A 23 -5.22 -11.84 -35.37
CA ALA A 23 -5.83 -11.61 -36.69
C ALA A 23 -7.36 -11.76 -36.66
N ASP A 24 -7.89 -12.46 -35.66
CA ASP A 24 -9.31 -12.64 -35.41
C ASP A 24 -10.02 -11.41 -34.80
N LEU A 25 -9.27 -10.39 -34.38
CA LEU A 25 -9.83 -9.12 -33.88
C LEU A 25 -9.90 -8.02 -34.94
N LEU A 26 -9.57 -8.33 -36.20
CA LEU A 26 -9.71 -7.39 -37.30
C LEU A 26 -11.19 -7.18 -37.66
N ASP A 27 -11.56 -5.94 -37.93
CA ASP A 27 -12.87 -5.63 -38.50
C ASP A 27 -13.07 -6.37 -39.83
N TYR A 28 -14.32 -6.74 -40.12
CA TYR A 28 -14.65 -7.52 -41.32
C TYR A 28 -14.16 -6.86 -42.62
N GLU A 29 -14.37 -5.55 -42.77
CA GLU A 29 -13.95 -4.79 -43.96
C GLU A 29 -12.42 -4.78 -44.10
N VAL A 30 -11.73 -4.56 -42.98
CA VAL A 30 -10.25 -4.57 -42.94
C VAL A 30 -9.70 -5.97 -43.26
N SER A 31 -10.38 -7.02 -42.80
CA SER A 31 -10.05 -8.41 -43.08
C SER A 31 -10.23 -8.76 -44.56
N ASP A 32 -11.35 -8.37 -45.17
CA ASP A 32 -11.66 -8.61 -46.59
C ASP A 32 -10.69 -7.88 -47.53
N GLU A 33 -10.41 -6.61 -47.27
CA GLU A 33 -9.39 -5.86 -48.04
C GLU A 33 -7.97 -6.39 -47.76
N GLY A 34 -7.71 -6.79 -46.53
CA GLY A 34 -6.47 -7.42 -46.08
C GLY A 34 -6.15 -8.70 -46.84
N GLU A 35 -7.15 -9.57 -47.04
CA GLU A 35 -7.03 -10.80 -47.81
C GLU A 35 -6.73 -10.52 -49.29
N LYS A 36 -7.53 -9.67 -49.94
CA LYS A 36 -7.35 -9.33 -51.37
C LYS A 36 -5.98 -8.72 -51.63
N SER A 37 -5.53 -7.84 -50.74
CA SER A 37 -4.20 -7.23 -50.85
C SER A 37 -3.09 -8.24 -50.61
N LEU A 38 -3.23 -9.14 -49.64
CA LEU A 38 -2.27 -10.21 -49.37
C LEU A 38 -2.14 -11.17 -50.56
N GLU A 39 -3.24 -11.64 -51.14
CA GLU A 39 -3.22 -12.57 -52.28
C GLU A 39 -2.48 -11.95 -53.48
N ARG A 40 -2.76 -10.67 -53.78
CA ARG A 40 -2.06 -9.91 -54.82
C ARG A 40 -0.56 -9.79 -54.53
N LEU A 41 -0.19 -9.50 -53.29
CA LEU A 41 1.21 -9.30 -52.90
C LEU A 41 2.00 -10.61 -52.83
N LEU A 42 1.38 -11.72 -52.42
CA LEU A 42 1.99 -13.06 -52.45
C LEU A 42 2.36 -13.46 -53.88
N LYS A 43 1.43 -13.33 -54.84
CA LYS A 43 1.72 -13.59 -56.27
C LYS A 43 2.89 -12.75 -56.77
N GLN A 44 2.99 -11.49 -56.35
CA GLN A 44 4.10 -10.61 -56.72
C GLN A 44 5.43 -11.01 -56.06
N ALA A 45 5.40 -11.48 -54.81
CA ALA A 45 6.58 -11.93 -54.08
C ALA A 45 7.12 -13.24 -54.68
N ASP A 46 6.22 -14.18 -54.98
CA ASP A 46 6.55 -15.47 -55.60
C ASP A 46 7.16 -15.28 -57.00
N ASN A 47 6.56 -14.42 -57.83
CA ASN A 47 7.10 -14.07 -59.15
C ASN A 47 8.49 -13.43 -59.09
N LYS A 48 8.82 -12.76 -57.99
CA LYS A 48 10.13 -12.13 -57.76
C LYS A 48 11.10 -13.03 -57.00
N GLY A 49 10.72 -14.27 -56.70
CA GLY A 49 11.56 -15.22 -55.94
C GLY A 49 11.93 -14.70 -54.55
N ARG A 50 11.03 -13.93 -53.90
CA ARG A 50 11.31 -13.34 -52.58
C ARG A 50 11.09 -14.38 -51.48
N ASN A 51 12.07 -14.49 -50.60
CA ASN A 51 11.93 -15.26 -49.36
C ASN A 51 11.34 -14.35 -48.28
N TYR A 52 10.28 -14.82 -47.61
CA TYR A 52 9.63 -14.10 -46.52
C TYR A 52 9.34 -15.01 -45.33
N ARG A 53 9.17 -14.40 -44.15
CA ARG A 53 8.85 -15.09 -42.89
C ARG A 53 7.65 -14.42 -42.25
N LEU A 54 6.47 -14.82 -42.72
CA LEU A 54 5.20 -14.32 -42.22
C LEU A 54 4.57 -15.34 -41.27
N VAL A 55 4.16 -14.87 -40.10
CA VAL A 55 3.42 -15.63 -39.10
C VAL A 55 2.10 -14.90 -38.83
N VAL A 56 1.00 -15.65 -38.79
CA VAL A 56 -0.32 -15.12 -38.44
C VAL A 56 -0.84 -15.96 -37.29
N ILE A 57 -1.27 -15.30 -36.22
CA ILE A 57 -1.80 -15.92 -35.00
C ILE A 57 -3.23 -15.40 -34.80
N CYS A 58 -4.15 -16.33 -34.58
CA CYS A 58 -5.55 -16.07 -34.27
C CYS A 58 -6.01 -16.96 -33.11
N SER A 59 -7.07 -16.55 -32.42
CA SER A 59 -7.75 -17.42 -31.46
C SER A 59 -8.39 -18.61 -32.17
N SER A 60 -8.24 -19.80 -31.59
CA SER A 60 -8.88 -21.03 -32.07
C SER A 60 -10.41 -20.98 -31.99
N GLU A 61 -10.96 -20.10 -31.13
CA GLU A 61 -12.40 -19.94 -30.94
C GLU A 61 -13.07 -19.10 -32.03
N ASN A 62 -12.29 -18.28 -32.73
CA ASN A 62 -12.79 -17.29 -33.70
C ASN A 62 -12.28 -17.55 -35.13
N GLU A 63 -11.68 -18.72 -35.40
CA GLU A 63 -11.06 -19.03 -36.70
C GLU A 63 -12.03 -18.88 -37.88
N ASP A 64 -13.28 -19.31 -37.68
CA ASP A 64 -14.30 -19.34 -38.73
C ASP A 64 -14.96 -17.98 -38.99
N ARG A 65 -14.70 -16.97 -38.16
CA ARG A 65 -15.41 -15.68 -38.21
C ARG A 65 -14.88 -14.75 -39.30
N LEU A 66 -13.63 -14.90 -39.73
CA LEU A 66 -12.95 -13.90 -40.56
C LEU A 66 -12.32 -14.48 -41.81
N ARG A 67 -12.55 -13.78 -42.92
CA ARG A 67 -12.10 -14.18 -44.26
C ARG A 67 -10.59 -14.37 -44.36
N ILE A 68 -9.80 -13.45 -43.78
CA ILE A 68 -8.34 -13.54 -43.86
C ILE A 68 -7.77 -14.76 -43.14
N VAL A 69 -8.38 -15.18 -42.03
CA VAL A 69 -7.95 -16.36 -41.27
C VAL A 69 -8.31 -17.62 -42.06
N ALA A 70 -9.54 -17.70 -42.57
CA ALA A 70 -9.99 -18.81 -43.42
C ALA A 70 -9.13 -18.96 -44.69
N ALA A 71 -8.77 -17.85 -45.35
CA ALA A 71 -7.93 -17.87 -46.55
C ALA A 71 -6.51 -18.39 -46.30
N LEU A 72 -6.02 -18.24 -45.07
CA LEU A 72 -4.69 -18.67 -44.63
C LEU A 72 -4.67 -20.08 -44.02
N ASP A 73 -5.83 -20.74 -43.89
CA ASP A 73 -5.95 -22.06 -43.26
C ASP A 73 -5.07 -23.13 -43.93
N LYS A 74 -4.89 -23.05 -45.26
CA LYS A 74 -3.98 -23.92 -46.02
C LYS A 74 -2.51 -23.86 -45.55
N TYR A 75 -2.12 -22.84 -44.79
CA TYR A 75 -0.78 -22.68 -44.20
C TYR A 75 -0.71 -23.03 -42.72
N ARG A 76 -1.80 -23.56 -42.13
CA ARG A 76 -1.91 -23.87 -40.72
C ARG A 76 -0.74 -24.75 -40.26
N ARG A 77 -0.19 -24.38 -39.11
CA ARG A 77 0.84 -25.12 -38.39
C ARG A 77 0.30 -25.57 -37.04
N PRO A 78 0.84 -26.66 -36.45
CA PRO A 78 0.45 -27.07 -35.10
C PRO A 78 0.74 -25.95 -34.09
N PRO A 79 -0.02 -25.89 -32.97
CA PRO A 79 0.20 -24.91 -31.92
C PRO A 79 1.65 -24.91 -31.41
N LEU A 80 2.16 -23.72 -31.10
CA LEU A 80 3.49 -23.57 -30.50
C LEU A 80 3.43 -23.92 -29.02
N HIS A 81 4.14 -24.97 -28.61
CA HIS A 81 4.34 -25.26 -27.20
C HIS A 81 5.49 -24.40 -26.66
N THR A 82 5.18 -23.47 -25.77
CA THR A 82 6.17 -22.62 -25.11
C THR A 82 6.16 -22.84 -23.61
N ASP A 83 7.35 -23.08 -23.04
CA ASP A 83 7.53 -23.14 -21.60
C ASP A 83 7.60 -21.72 -21.00
N HIS A 84 6.74 -21.44 -20.02
CA HIS A 84 6.70 -20.18 -19.29
C HIS A 84 8.06 -19.83 -18.66
N THR A 85 8.83 -20.82 -18.22
CA THR A 85 10.15 -20.60 -17.61
C THR A 85 11.14 -20.03 -18.62
N ASN A 86 11.15 -20.59 -19.84
CA ASN A 86 11.99 -20.10 -20.92
C ASN A 86 11.60 -18.69 -21.37
N ILE A 87 10.30 -18.37 -21.41
CA ILE A 87 9.81 -17.01 -21.71
C ILE A 87 10.30 -16.03 -20.65
N LYS A 88 10.12 -16.34 -19.36
CA LYS A 88 10.60 -15.49 -18.25
C LYS A 88 12.10 -15.23 -18.35
N LYS A 89 12.89 -16.28 -18.57
CA LYS A 89 14.35 -16.18 -18.72
C LYS A 89 14.74 -15.33 -19.93
N TYR A 90 14.06 -15.53 -21.06
CA TYR A 90 14.28 -14.75 -22.28
C TYR A 90 13.98 -13.27 -22.06
N LEU A 91 12.80 -12.95 -21.51
CA LEU A 91 12.39 -11.56 -21.23
C LEU A 91 13.35 -10.91 -20.24
N LEU A 92 13.69 -11.57 -19.13
CA LEU A 92 14.66 -11.04 -18.17
C LEU A 92 16.00 -10.72 -18.83
N THR A 93 16.50 -11.61 -19.69
CA THR A 93 17.77 -11.41 -20.42
C THR A 93 17.68 -10.21 -21.37
N LYS A 94 16.55 -10.04 -22.08
CA LYS A 94 16.36 -8.94 -23.03
C LYS A 94 16.08 -7.60 -22.36
N LEU A 95 15.55 -7.61 -21.15
CA LEU A 95 15.20 -6.40 -20.39
C LEU A 95 16.34 -5.94 -19.46
N LYS A 96 17.39 -6.76 -19.26
CA LYS A 96 18.61 -6.35 -18.57
C LYS A 96 19.41 -5.35 -19.41
N VAL A 97 19.84 -4.26 -18.78
CA VAL A 97 20.67 -3.21 -19.42
C VAL A 97 21.99 -3.12 -18.67
N GLU A 98 23.04 -3.75 -19.22
CA GLU A 98 24.36 -3.74 -18.58
C GLU A 98 25.12 -2.44 -18.82
N ARG A 99 25.05 -1.91 -20.05
CA ARG A 99 25.66 -0.65 -20.49
C ARG A 99 24.73 0.01 -21.49
N SER A 100 24.53 1.32 -21.37
CA SER A 100 23.82 2.07 -22.41
C SER A 100 24.77 2.33 -23.59
N SER A 101 24.21 2.38 -24.79
CA SER A 101 24.95 2.78 -26.00
C SER A 101 25.47 4.23 -25.93
N THR A 102 24.87 5.04 -25.05
CA THR A 102 25.12 6.48 -24.92
C THR A 102 26.19 6.85 -23.90
N GLY A 103 26.68 5.89 -23.10
CA GLY A 103 27.57 6.13 -21.96
C GLY A 103 26.88 6.70 -20.72
N ILE A 104 25.61 7.12 -20.82
CA ILE A 104 24.80 7.59 -19.69
C ILE A 104 24.33 6.39 -18.87
N ARG A 105 24.38 6.47 -17.55
CA ARG A 105 23.85 5.39 -16.70
C ARG A 105 22.32 5.33 -16.83
N PRO A 106 21.73 4.17 -17.19
CA PRO A 106 20.29 4.03 -17.32
C PRO A 106 19.62 4.07 -15.94
N ALA A 107 18.33 4.43 -15.91
CA ALA A 107 17.55 4.42 -14.67
C ALA A 107 17.46 3.01 -14.08
N SER A 108 17.52 1.96 -14.92
CA SER A 108 17.53 0.56 -14.47
C SER A 108 18.69 0.22 -13.54
N ALA A 109 19.74 1.05 -13.45
CA ALA A 109 20.86 0.83 -12.54
C ALA A 109 20.46 0.80 -11.05
N VAL A 110 19.28 1.32 -10.68
CA VAL A 110 18.73 1.22 -9.30
C VAL A 110 18.05 -0.12 -9.02
N ASP A 111 17.66 -0.85 -10.06
CA ASP A 111 17.12 -2.20 -9.91
C ASP A 111 18.23 -3.20 -9.55
N PHE A 112 17.92 -4.13 -8.66
CA PHE A 112 18.89 -5.07 -8.09
C PHE A 112 19.49 -6.04 -9.14
N GLU A 113 18.82 -6.24 -10.28
CA GLU A 113 19.33 -7.01 -11.41
C GLU A 113 19.62 -6.16 -12.66
N ARG A 114 19.54 -4.82 -12.54
CA ARG A 114 19.64 -3.87 -13.65
C ARG A 114 18.61 -4.11 -14.76
N CYS A 115 17.42 -4.54 -14.38
CA CYS A 115 16.32 -4.72 -15.32
C CYS A 115 15.62 -3.39 -15.62
N SER A 116 15.36 -3.13 -16.90
CA SER A 116 14.61 -1.95 -17.38
C SER A 116 13.11 -2.02 -17.12
N VAL A 117 12.62 -3.16 -16.62
CA VAL A 117 11.20 -3.40 -16.36
C VAL A 117 11.08 -4.24 -15.09
N ARG A 118 10.23 -3.82 -14.14
CA ARG A 118 9.94 -4.60 -12.93
C ARG A 118 8.47 -4.48 -12.56
N VAL A 119 7.82 -5.63 -12.37
CA VAL A 119 6.45 -5.70 -11.85
C VAL A 119 6.50 -5.82 -10.32
N MET A 120 5.75 -4.96 -9.64
CA MET A 120 5.55 -4.96 -8.20
C MET A 120 4.20 -5.58 -7.88
N LYS A 121 4.20 -6.82 -7.39
CA LYS A 121 2.98 -7.55 -7.03
C LYS A 121 2.71 -7.49 -5.53
N SER A 122 1.46 -7.73 -5.17
CA SER A 122 1.02 -7.91 -3.79
C SER A 122 -0.26 -8.71 -3.73
N TRP A 123 -0.43 -9.54 -2.70
CA TRP A 123 -1.67 -10.30 -2.47
C TRP A 123 -2.72 -9.52 -1.67
N ARG A 124 -2.46 -8.25 -1.36
CA ARG A 124 -3.37 -7.30 -0.73
C ARG A 124 -2.91 -5.85 -0.89
N ALA A 125 -3.78 -4.90 -0.60
CA ALA A 125 -3.44 -3.48 -0.60
C ALA A 125 -2.50 -3.11 0.58
N GLY A 126 -1.88 -1.93 0.51
CA GLY A 126 -1.18 -1.36 1.67
C GLY A 126 0.11 -2.08 2.08
N VAL A 127 0.76 -2.86 1.21
CA VAL A 127 1.98 -3.62 1.54
C VAL A 127 3.30 -3.06 0.98
N GLY A 128 3.31 -1.81 0.49
CA GLY A 128 4.56 -1.12 0.17
C GLY A 128 5.01 -1.14 -1.30
N LYS A 129 4.11 -1.43 -2.25
CA LYS A 129 4.39 -1.31 -3.69
C LYS A 129 4.86 0.11 -4.07
N SER A 130 4.10 1.14 -3.67
CA SER A 130 4.48 2.53 -3.94
C SER A 130 5.70 3.00 -3.12
N LEU A 131 5.96 2.38 -1.96
CA LEU A 131 7.18 2.64 -1.19
C LEU A 131 8.42 2.17 -1.96
N TYR A 132 8.37 1.01 -2.63
CA TYR A 132 9.46 0.55 -3.49
C TYR A 132 9.80 1.56 -4.58
N LYS A 133 8.79 2.07 -5.32
CA LYS A 133 8.98 3.16 -6.29
C LYS A 133 9.68 4.36 -5.66
N LYS A 134 9.21 4.81 -4.48
CA LYS A 134 9.81 5.95 -3.77
C LYS A 134 11.30 5.71 -3.46
N ARG A 135 11.69 4.48 -3.08
CA ARG A 135 13.10 4.12 -2.87
C ARG A 135 13.90 4.18 -4.18
N MET A 136 13.38 3.59 -5.26
CA MET A 136 14.03 3.61 -6.58
C MET A 136 14.23 5.03 -7.13
N VAL A 137 13.23 5.90 -6.99
CA VAL A 137 13.34 7.32 -7.37
C VAL A 137 14.40 8.04 -6.54
N THR A 138 14.43 7.79 -5.23
CA THR A 138 15.44 8.37 -4.33
C THR A 138 16.85 7.93 -4.71
N ASP A 139 17.03 6.65 -5.03
CA ASP A 139 18.34 6.13 -5.42
C ASP A 139 18.75 6.60 -6.82
N LEU A 140 17.79 6.76 -7.74
CA LEU A 140 18.06 7.36 -9.04
C LEU A 140 18.60 8.78 -8.86
N TYR A 141 17.96 9.60 -8.02
CA TYR A 141 18.44 10.95 -7.74
C TYR A 141 19.87 11.00 -7.22
N LYS A 142 20.28 10.03 -6.39
CA LYS A 142 21.68 9.91 -5.92
C LYS A 142 22.64 9.52 -7.04
N LEU A 143 22.19 8.69 -7.99
CA LEU A 143 23.03 8.25 -9.12
C LEU A 143 23.26 9.35 -10.16
N ILE A 144 22.30 10.27 -10.33
CA ILE A 144 22.28 11.24 -11.44
C ILE A 144 22.45 12.70 -10.98
N THR A 145 23.10 12.92 -9.83
CA THR A 145 23.29 14.27 -9.24
C THR A 145 23.96 15.27 -10.19
N ASN A 146 24.77 14.80 -11.14
CA ASN A 146 25.50 15.65 -12.08
C ASN A 146 24.77 15.89 -13.42
N ILE A 147 23.54 15.41 -13.57
CA ILE A 147 22.75 15.58 -14.80
C ILE A 147 21.77 16.74 -14.61
N THR A 148 21.95 17.80 -15.40
CA THR A 148 20.97 18.90 -15.49
C THR A 148 19.70 18.37 -16.15
N ARG A 149 18.56 18.47 -15.45
CA ARG A 149 17.29 17.89 -15.91
C ARG A 149 16.36 18.92 -16.51
N ARG A 150 15.65 18.52 -17.56
CA ARG A 150 14.60 19.34 -18.19
C ARG A 150 13.19 18.96 -17.76
N LYS A 151 12.98 17.69 -17.41
CA LYS A 151 11.69 17.11 -17.04
C LYS A 151 11.79 16.33 -15.73
N ALA A 152 10.64 15.87 -15.23
CA ALA A 152 10.60 15.02 -14.06
C ALA A 152 11.34 13.69 -14.35
N SER A 153 12.13 13.21 -13.39
CA SER A 153 12.80 11.91 -13.51
C SER A 153 11.86 10.74 -13.19
N ASN A 154 10.62 11.03 -12.80
CA ASN A 154 9.60 10.06 -12.45
C ASN A 154 8.26 10.52 -13.03
N VAL A 155 7.70 9.71 -13.93
CA VAL A 155 6.41 9.93 -14.57
C VAL A 155 5.46 8.84 -14.07
N THR A 156 4.26 9.21 -13.65
CA THR A 156 3.26 8.26 -13.15
C THR A 156 2.09 8.21 -14.12
N ILE A 157 1.71 7.01 -14.54
CA ILE A 157 0.62 6.73 -15.48
C ILE A 157 -0.42 5.93 -14.68
N PRO A 158 -1.43 6.61 -14.10
CA PRO A 158 -2.51 5.94 -13.39
C PRO A 158 -3.49 5.29 -14.37
N LEU A 159 -3.86 4.03 -14.11
CA LEU A 159 -4.82 3.27 -14.89
C LEU A 159 -5.96 2.85 -13.97
N HIS A 160 -7.14 3.45 -14.17
CA HIS A 160 -8.28 3.31 -13.26
C HIS A 160 -9.58 2.91 -13.97
N GLU A 161 -9.61 2.98 -15.30
CA GLU A 161 -10.77 2.57 -16.09
C GLU A 161 -10.76 1.06 -16.35
N LYS A 162 -11.95 0.47 -16.57
CA LYS A 162 -12.09 -0.97 -16.80
C LYS A 162 -11.26 -1.47 -17.99
N THR A 163 -11.19 -0.66 -19.04
CA THR A 163 -10.51 -0.98 -20.29
C THR A 163 -9.42 0.05 -20.54
N ILE A 164 -8.24 -0.41 -20.99
CA ILE A 164 -7.13 0.47 -21.32
C ILE A 164 -7.41 1.27 -22.60
N ASN A 165 -7.32 2.60 -22.48
CA ASN A 165 -7.20 3.50 -23.62
C ASN A 165 -5.72 3.86 -23.85
N ILE A 166 -5.19 3.48 -25.02
CA ILE A 166 -3.79 3.74 -25.38
C ILE A 166 -3.55 5.23 -25.65
N ASP A 167 -4.53 5.95 -26.18
CA ASP A 167 -4.37 7.35 -26.53
C ASP A 167 -4.20 8.21 -25.26
N ASP A 168 -4.98 7.97 -24.22
CA ASP A 168 -4.86 8.68 -22.93
C ASP A 168 -3.48 8.47 -22.28
N ILE A 169 -2.94 7.24 -22.38
CA ILE A 169 -1.59 6.93 -21.90
C ILE A 169 -0.54 7.65 -22.74
N MET A 170 -0.73 7.65 -24.05
CA MET A 170 0.15 8.32 -25.01
C MET A 170 0.16 9.83 -24.79
N ASP A 171 -0.95 10.47 -24.46
CA ASP A 171 -1.01 11.89 -24.15
C ASP A 171 -0.09 12.24 -22.97
N ILE A 172 -0.13 11.46 -21.89
CA ILE A 172 0.79 11.61 -20.74
C ILE A 172 2.26 11.44 -21.19
N LEU A 173 2.55 10.44 -22.02
CA LEU A 173 3.90 10.20 -22.52
C LEU A 173 4.40 11.31 -23.45
N LEU A 174 3.51 11.86 -24.28
CA LEU A 174 3.80 12.92 -25.23
C LEU A 174 4.14 14.22 -24.51
N GLU A 175 3.41 14.58 -23.46
CA GLU A 175 3.73 15.72 -22.59
C GLU A 175 5.14 15.61 -21.97
N GLU A 176 5.58 14.37 -21.70
CA GLU A 176 6.89 14.06 -21.13
C GLU A 176 7.97 13.77 -22.19
N THR A 177 7.72 14.06 -23.46
CA THR A 177 8.72 13.86 -24.53
C THR A 177 9.90 14.80 -24.36
N LEU A 178 11.11 14.25 -24.36
CA LEU A 178 12.34 15.03 -24.35
C LEU A 178 12.68 15.53 -25.75
N THR A 179 13.25 16.73 -25.85
CA THR A 179 13.85 17.22 -27.10
C THR A 179 14.94 16.24 -27.57
N PRO A 180 15.14 16.02 -28.89
CA PRO A 180 16.07 15.00 -29.39
C PRO A 180 17.52 15.07 -28.87
N GLN A 181 17.97 16.26 -28.45
CA GLN A 181 19.32 16.51 -27.91
C GLN A 181 19.43 16.17 -26.41
N CYS A 182 18.31 15.90 -25.74
CA CYS A 182 18.22 15.64 -24.31
C CYS A 182 18.02 14.14 -24.09
N ARG A 183 18.94 13.52 -23.33
CA ARG A 183 18.89 12.12 -22.94
C ARG A 183 19.05 12.04 -21.43
N GLU A 184 17.96 11.75 -20.76
CA GLU A 184 17.91 11.69 -19.29
C GLU A 184 17.33 10.33 -18.87
N PRO A 185 17.92 9.66 -17.87
CA PRO A 185 17.36 8.44 -17.32
C PRO A 185 16.12 8.76 -16.48
N ARG A 186 15.01 8.04 -16.74
CA ARG A 186 13.72 8.30 -16.10
C ARG A 186 13.06 7.01 -15.61
N ILE A 187 12.26 7.15 -14.57
CA ILE A 187 11.38 6.09 -14.08
C ILE A 187 9.97 6.37 -14.59
N PHE A 188 9.36 5.38 -15.24
CA PHE A 188 7.96 5.39 -15.59
C PHE A 188 7.23 4.42 -14.66
N HIS A 189 6.30 4.93 -13.88
CA HIS A 189 5.47 4.13 -12.99
C HIS A 189 4.10 3.96 -13.62
N ILE A 190 3.75 2.72 -13.94
CA ILE A 190 2.44 2.32 -14.44
C ILE A 190 1.66 1.78 -13.24
N ASP A 191 0.63 2.49 -12.82
CA ASP A 191 -0.18 2.13 -11.65
C ASP A 191 -1.50 1.51 -12.08
N ILE A 192 -1.58 0.18 -12.05
CA ILE A 192 -2.74 -0.59 -12.50
C ILE A 192 -3.68 -0.83 -11.31
N SER A 193 -4.82 -0.15 -11.30
CA SER A 193 -5.90 -0.40 -10.35
C SER A 193 -6.54 -1.78 -10.53
N HIS A 194 -7.16 -2.29 -9.47
CA HIS A 194 -7.91 -3.55 -9.50
C HIS A 194 -9.17 -3.49 -10.39
N VAL A 195 -9.60 -2.29 -10.81
CA VAL A 195 -10.75 -2.11 -11.70
C VAL A 195 -10.39 -2.43 -13.16
N VAL A 196 -9.11 -2.35 -13.52
CA VAL A 196 -8.64 -2.55 -14.90
C VAL A 196 -8.64 -4.03 -15.26
N GLN A 197 -9.56 -4.43 -16.13
CA GLN A 197 -9.79 -5.82 -16.52
C GLN A 197 -9.39 -6.11 -17.98
N GLU A 198 -9.45 -5.10 -18.86
CA GLU A 198 -9.30 -5.32 -20.30
C GLU A 198 -8.15 -4.49 -20.90
N GLY A 199 -7.43 -5.07 -21.86
CA GLY A 199 -6.39 -4.38 -22.64
C GLY A 199 -4.99 -4.30 -22.00
N VAL A 200 -4.82 -4.70 -20.73
CA VAL A 200 -3.53 -4.64 -20.01
C VAL A 200 -2.43 -5.44 -20.71
N ASP A 201 -2.71 -6.69 -21.09
CA ASP A 201 -1.71 -7.55 -21.75
C ASP A 201 -1.27 -6.99 -23.10
N ALA A 202 -2.20 -6.49 -23.91
CA ALA A 202 -1.89 -5.86 -25.19
C ALA A 202 -1.04 -4.59 -25.01
N PHE A 203 -1.42 -3.73 -24.06
CA PHE A 203 -0.69 -2.51 -23.73
C PHE A 203 0.74 -2.80 -23.26
N LEU A 204 0.90 -3.68 -22.26
CA LEU A 204 2.23 -4.01 -21.71
C LEU A 204 3.09 -4.73 -22.74
N PHE A 205 2.51 -5.60 -23.58
CA PHE A 205 3.24 -6.24 -24.67
C PHE A 205 3.77 -5.21 -25.68
N GLN A 206 2.93 -4.27 -26.12
CA GLN A 206 3.35 -3.22 -27.06
C GLN A 206 4.45 -2.32 -26.46
N LEU A 207 4.24 -1.82 -25.25
CA LEU A 207 5.19 -0.90 -24.60
C LEU A 207 6.50 -1.59 -24.19
N LEU A 208 6.44 -2.80 -23.62
CA LEU A 208 7.58 -3.44 -22.95
C LEU A 208 8.27 -4.53 -23.78
N VAL A 209 7.55 -5.18 -24.70
CA VAL A 209 8.15 -6.22 -25.56
C VAL A 209 8.45 -5.66 -26.94
N LEU A 210 7.46 -5.03 -27.60
CA LEU A 210 7.68 -4.39 -28.90
C LEU A 210 8.45 -3.06 -28.76
N GLY A 211 8.34 -2.40 -27.60
CA GLY A 211 9.06 -1.17 -27.31
C GLY A 211 8.44 0.07 -27.95
N CYS A 212 7.19 0.02 -28.40
CA CYS A 212 6.51 1.17 -28.98
C CYS A 212 5.00 1.18 -28.74
N LEU A 213 4.45 2.38 -28.68
CA LEU A 213 3.00 2.64 -28.67
C LEU A 213 2.68 3.62 -29.80
N GLY A 214 1.52 3.46 -30.40
CA GLY A 214 0.99 4.37 -31.42
C GLY A 214 -0.20 5.12 -30.87
N HIS A 215 -0.26 6.43 -31.15
CA HIS A 215 -1.43 7.26 -30.90
C HIS A 215 -2.27 7.34 -32.18
N SER A 216 -3.58 7.49 -32.06
CA SER A 216 -4.51 7.61 -33.21
C SER A 216 -4.16 8.75 -34.18
N THR A 217 -3.57 9.83 -33.69
CA THR A 217 -3.09 10.97 -34.52
C THR A 217 -1.80 10.69 -35.30
N GLY A 218 -1.19 9.52 -35.13
CA GLY A 218 0.00 9.08 -35.86
C GLY A 218 1.33 9.29 -35.11
N ASN A 219 1.30 9.85 -33.90
CA ASN A 219 2.48 9.91 -33.03
C ASN A 219 2.88 8.50 -32.55
N VAL A 220 4.18 8.27 -32.40
CA VAL A 220 4.72 6.98 -31.95
C VAL A 220 5.68 7.19 -30.80
N TRP A 221 5.37 6.61 -29.65
CA TRP A 221 6.29 6.53 -28.53
C TRP A 221 7.22 5.34 -28.74
N ARG A 222 8.50 5.53 -28.44
CA ARG A 222 9.49 4.45 -28.41
C ARG A 222 10.18 4.43 -27.07
N ARG A 223 10.27 3.23 -26.50
CA ARG A 223 10.97 3.01 -25.24
C ARG A 223 12.45 3.35 -25.36
N SER A 224 12.96 4.14 -24.43
CA SER A 224 14.41 4.40 -24.31
C SER A 224 15.11 3.28 -23.53
N GLU A 225 16.36 2.99 -23.88
CA GLU A 225 17.24 2.12 -23.08
C GLU A 225 17.66 2.75 -21.74
N LEU A 226 17.44 4.06 -21.57
CA LEU A 226 17.75 4.79 -20.33
C LEU A 226 16.59 4.78 -19.33
N ASP A 227 15.40 4.35 -19.76
CA ASP A 227 14.20 4.39 -18.93
C ASP A 227 14.07 3.10 -18.09
N TYR A 228 13.42 3.22 -16.93
CA TYR A 228 13.05 2.11 -16.06
C TYR A 228 11.54 2.11 -15.82
N TYR A 229 10.86 1.04 -16.21
CA TYR A 229 9.41 0.89 -16.08
C TYR A 229 9.09 0.06 -14.84
N ILE A 230 8.39 0.66 -13.88
CA ILE A 230 7.88 0.00 -12.68
C ILE A 230 6.38 -0.18 -12.88
N ILE A 231 5.91 -1.42 -12.89
CA ILE A 231 4.49 -1.76 -13.04
C ILE A 231 3.97 -2.14 -11.66
N GLU A 232 3.18 -1.26 -11.06
CA GLU A 232 2.47 -1.53 -9.83
C GLU A 232 1.13 -2.18 -10.16
N SER A 233 0.88 -3.37 -9.64
CA SER A 233 -0.40 -4.04 -9.84
C SER A 233 -0.70 -5.00 -8.69
N MET A 234 -1.96 -5.03 -8.30
CA MET A 234 -2.51 -6.18 -7.58
C MET A 234 -3.05 -7.16 -8.64
N PRO A 235 -2.57 -8.41 -8.68
CA PRO A 235 -3.01 -9.35 -9.68
C PRO A 235 -4.51 -9.61 -9.52
N LEU A 236 -5.25 -9.55 -10.62
CA LEU A 236 -6.62 -10.07 -10.67
C LEU A 236 -6.55 -11.55 -10.97
N LEU A 237 -7.33 -12.37 -10.27
CA LEU A 237 -7.39 -13.80 -10.53
C LEU A 237 -8.61 -14.12 -11.38
N ALA A 238 -8.47 -15.12 -12.24
CA ALA A 238 -9.55 -15.71 -13.02
C ALA A 238 -9.52 -17.24 -12.87
N ARG A 239 -10.68 -17.90 -13.03
CA ARG A 239 -10.75 -19.35 -13.08
C ARG A 239 -10.38 -19.82 -14.48
N ASP A 240 -9.44 -20.75 -14.53
CA ASP A 240 -9.09 -21.45 -15.76
C ASP A 240 -10.09 -22.58 -16.01
N MET A 241 -10.97 -22.38 -17.00
CA MET A 241 -12.03 -23.33 -17.35
C MET A 241 -11.54 -24.53 -18.15
N ASP A 242 -10.33 -24.47 -18.70
CA ASP A 242 -9.74 -25.54 -19.52
C ASP A 242 -9.13 -26.67 -18.69
N VAL A 243 -8.95 -26.48 -17.37
CA VAL A 243 -8.36 -27.46 -16.46
C VAL A 243 -9.43 -28.03 -15.54
N GLN A 244 -9.63 -29.35 -15.57
CA GLN A 244 -10.50 -30.06 -14.63
C GLN A 244 -10.12 -29.71 -13.18
N GLY A 245 -11.03 -29.04 -12.46
CA GLY A 245 -10.81 -28.55 -11.09
C GLY A 245 -10.65 -27.03 -10.95
N GLY A 246 -10.63 -26.26 -12.05
CA GLY A 246 -10.68 -24.79 -12.03
C GLY A 246 -9.49 -24.16 -11.32
N LYS A 247 -8.30 -24.21 -11.94
CA LYS A 247 -7.10 -23.60 -11.34
C LYS A 247 -7.18 -22.07 -11.44
N LEU A 248 -6.79 -21.38 -10.37
CA LEU A 248 -6.69 -19.92 -10.39
C LEU A 248 -5.45 -19.48 -11.17
N ARG A 249 -5.63 -18.53 -12.09
CA ARG A 249 -4.55 -17.87 -12.85
C ARG A 249 -4.67 -16.35 -12.76
N CYS A 250 -3.58 -15.64 -13.00
CA CYS A 250 -3.63 -14.20 -13.17
C CYS A 250 -4.39 -13.88 -14.47
N LEU A 251 -5.38 -12.99 -14.38
CA LEU A 251 -6.14 -12.50 -15.53
C LEU A 251 -5.19 -11.88 -16.57
N HIS A 252 -4.26 -11.05 -16.09
CA HIS A 252 -3.24 -10.37 -16.89
C HIS A 252 -1.98 -11.22 -16.97
N HIS A 253 -1.83 -11.97 -18.06
CA HIS A 253 -0.76 -12.97 -18.23
C HIS A 253 0.63 -12.33 -18.29
N CYS A 254 0.75 -11.11 -18.84
CA CYS A 254 2.01 -10.38 -18.93
C CYS A 254 2.64 -10.16 -17.55
N LEU A 255 1.83 -9.94 -16.51
CA LEU A 255 2.33 -9.74 -15.15
C LEU A 255 3.04 -10.99 -14.61
N ASP A 256 2.69 -12.19 -15.06
CA ASP A 256 3.29 -13.45 -14.62
C ASP A 256 4.59 -13.80 -15.35
N ILE A 257 4.74 -13.37 -16.60
CA ILE A 257 5.94 -13.65 -17.42
C ILE A 257 7.01 -12.56 -17.31
N LEU A 258 6.63 -11.34 -16.92
CA LEU A 258 7.59 -10.25 -16.71
C LEU A 258 8.40 -10.45 -15.42
N PRO A 259 9.62 -9.89 -15.35
CA PRO A 259 10.40 -9.85 -14.11
C PRO A 259 9.60 -9.15 -13.01
N HIS A 260 9.36 -9.84 -11.89
CA HIS A 260 8.53 -9.33 -10.80
C HIS A 260 9.19 -9.52 -9.45
N VAL A 261 8.71 -8.77 -8.48
CA VAL A 261 8.96 -8.96 -7.04
C VAL A 261 7.65 -8.82 -6.29
N THR A 262 7.52 -9.54 -5.18
CA THR A 262 6.32 -9.49 -4.36
C THR A 262 6.57 -8.66 -3.09
N CYS A 263 5.67 -7.71 -2.82
CA CYS A 263 5.59 -7.02 -1.54
C CYS A 263 4.79 -7.89 -0.56
N ARG A 264 5.45 -8.35 0.50
CA ARG A 264 4.87 -9.26 1.50
C ARG A 264 4.23 -8.48 2.63
N SER A 265 3.15 -9.02 3.20
CA SER A 265 2.51 -8.46 4.40
C SER A 265 3.46 -8.48 5.62
N PRO A 266 3.18 -7.69 6.66
CA PRO A 266 3.83 -7.81 7.97
C PRO A 266 3.88 -9.25 8.51
N GLN A 267 2.76 -9.98 8.47
CA GLN A 267 2.68 -11.35 8.98
C GLN A 267 3.56 -12.31 8.17
N GLU A 268 3.45 -12.30 6.84
CA GLU A 268 4.33 -13.11 5.98
C GLU A 268 5.80 -12.75 6.17
N SER A 269 6.12 -11.46 6.29
CA SER A 269 7.48 -10.99 6.50
C SER A 269 8.06 -11.53 7.79
N PHE A 270 7.27 -11.55 8.88
CA PHE A 270 7.68 -12.14 10.15
C PHE A 270 7.91 -13.65 10.03
N GLU A 271 7.01 -14.38 9.37
CA GLU A 271 7.12 -15.83 9.16
C GLU A 271 8.36 -16.20 8.34
N ILE A 272 8.65 -15.45 7.27
CA ILE A 272 9.82 -15.63 6.41
C ILE A 272 11.11 -15.33 7.20
N LEU A 273 11.18 -14.17 7.87
CA LEU A 273 12.35 -13.76 8.66
C LEU A 273 12.62 -14.69 9.85
N SER A 274 11.58 -15.32 10.39
CA SER A 274 11.68 -16.28 11.49
C SER A 274 11.90 -17.72 11.03
N ASN A 275 11.95 -17.97 9.71
CA ASN A 275 12.02 -19.30 9.10
C ASN A 275 10.89 -20.25 9.54
N ILE A 276 9.73 -19.70 9.89
CA ILE A 276 8.55 -20.48 10.29
C ILE A 276 7.86 -21.06 9.05
N ARG A 277 7.65 -20.20 8.04
CA ARG A 277 6.99 -20.56 6.79
C ARG A 277 7.57 -19.72 5.66
N ARG A 278 7.82 -20.36 4.52
CA ARG A 278 8.19 -19.68 3.28
C ARG A 278 7.15 -20.03 2.21
N PRO A 279 6.42 -19.04 1.67
CA PRO A 279 5.53 -19.26 0.55
C PRO A 279 6.24 -19.89 -0.64
N PRO A 280 5.61 -20.79 -1.42
CA PRO A 280 6.23 -21.41 -2.59
C PRO A 280 6.67 -20.42 -3.67
N ASP A 281 6.01 -19.25 -3.73
CA ASP A 281 6.29 -18.15 -4.65
C ASP A 281 7.33 -17.15 -4.10
N TYR A 282 7.91 -17.41 -2.93
CA TYR A 282 8.89 -16.53 -2.30
C TYR A 282 10.21 -16.49 -3.09
N THR A 283 10.72 -15.27 -3.26
CA THR A 283 12.06 -15.02 -3.81
C THR A 283 12.87 -14.19 -2.82
N ASP A 284 14.20 -14.33 -2.82
CA ASP A 284 15.09 -13.53 -1.95
C ASP A 284 15.07 -12.02 -2.27
N HIS A 285 14.40 -11.63 -3.36
CA HIS A 285 14.24 -10.24 -3.79
C HIS A 285 12.88 -9.65 -3.42
N ASP A 286 12.00 -10.46 -2.80
CA ASP A 286 10.73 -10.00 -2.25
C ASP A 286 10.94 -8.91 -1.20
N ARG A 287 9.98 -8.01 -1.10
CA ARG A 287 10.04 -6.87 -0.18
C ARG A 287 9.33 -7.22 1.10
N LEU A 288 10.12 -7.34 2.15
CA LEU A 288 9.69 -7.57 3.53
C LEU A 288 9.63 -6.22 4.27
N PHE A 289 10.17 -6.16 5.49
CA PHE A 289 10.27 -4.92 6.26
C PHE A 289 11.37 -4.00 5.70
N ASP A 290 11.00 -2.80 5.24
CA ASP A 290 11.93 -1.78 4.74
C ASP A 290 12.92 -1.34 5.83
N GLY A 291 14.22 -1.47 5.53
CA GLY A 291 15.28 -1.20 6.50
C GLY A 291 15.47 0.28 6.85
N ILE A 292 14.95 1.22 6.04
CA ILE A 292 14.98 2.65 6.35
C ILE A 292 13.83 2.98 7.30
N GLU A 293 12.62 2.46 7.04
CA GLU A 293 11.48 2.59 7.95
C GLU A 293 11.80 1.99 9.32
N PHE A 294 12.41 0.78 9.35
CA PHE A 294 12.85 0.15 10.58
C PHE A 294 13.78 1.05 11.41
N LYS A 295 14.71 1.77 10.78
CA LYS A 295 15.66 2.67 11.46
C LYS A 295 15.06 4.03 11.79
N SER A 296 13.86 4.33 11.30
CA SER A 296 13.24 5.62 11.54
C SER A 296 12.81 5.77 13.00
N PRO A 297 12.86 6.99 13.57
CA PRO A 297 12.31 7.25 14.89
C PRO A 297 10.82 6.86 15.02
N THR A 298 10.07 6.91 13.91
CA THR A 298 8.66 6.53 13.83
C THR A 298 8.42 5.08 14.23
N PHE A 299 9.31 4.16 13.82
CA PHE A 299 9.22 2.75 14.23
C PHE A 299 10.01 2.47 15.52
N GLN A 300 11.18 3.09 15.68
CA GLN A 300 12.07 2.80 16.80
C GLN A 300 11.51 3.25 18.15
N ARG A 301 10.86 4.42 18.24
CA ARG A 301 10.28 4.89 19.50
C ARG A 301 9.20 3.92 20.02
N PRO A 302 8.12 3.62 19.26
CA PRO A 302 7.14 2.59 19.67
C PRO A 302 7.78 1.25 20.00
N TYR A 303 8.66 0.75 19.13
CA TYR A 303 9.29 -0.55 19.33
C TYR A 303 10.07 -0.64 20.65
N GLN A 304 10.90 0.36 20.97
CA GLN A 304 11.72 0.38 22.18
C GLN A 304 10.87 0.43 23.46
N TYR A 305 9.80 1.22 23.46
CA TYR A 305 8.85 1.29 24.59
C TYR A 305 8.09 -0.03 24.76
N LEU A 306 7.56 -0.59 23.68
CA LEU A 306 6.83 -1.87 23.71
C LEU A 306 7.72 -3.03 24.14
N LYS A 307 8.97 -3.05 23.68
CA LYS A 307 9.95 -4.05 24.10
C LYS A 307 10.21 -3.99 25.61
N ARG A 308 10.38 -2.79 26.16
CA ARG A 308 10.58 -2.60 27.62
C ARG A 308 9.34 -2.96 28.42
N LEU A 309 8.14 -2.70 27.87
CA LEU A 309 6.88 -3.13 28.46
C LEU A 309 6.82 -4.67 28.55
N ASP A 310 7.15 -5.38 27.46
CA ASP A 310 7.16 -6.84 27.41
C ASP A 310 8.17 -7.46 28.39
N THR A 311 9.35 -6.85 28.54
CA THR A 311 10.40 -7.34 29.43
C THR A 311 10.31 -6.78 30.85
N ASN A 312 9.27 -6.00 31.14
CA ASN A 312 9.05 -5.30 32.41
C ASN A 312 10.24 -4.44 32.87
N CYS A 313 11.03 -3.91 31.91
CA CYS A 313 12.18 -3.05 32.15
C CYS A 313 11.76 -1.60 32.45
N ARG A 314 12.73 -0.76 32.87
CA ARG A 314 12.49 0.68 33.06
C ARG A 314 12.29 1.37 31.69
N LEU A 315 11.47 2.41 31.68
CA LEU A 315 11.03 3.14 30.47
C LEU A 315 11.88 4.39 30.14
N ASP A 316 12.88 4.69 30.97
CA ASP A 316 13.72 5.90 30.92
C ASP A 316 14.91 5.82 29.96
N ASP A 317 15.33 4.60 29.58
CA ASP A 317 16.46 4.37 28.67
C ASP A 317 16.00 4.16 27.22
N VAL A 318 15.14 5.04 26.70
CA VAL A 318 14.68 4.97 25.30
C VAL A 318 15.39 6.02 24.46
N ASN A 319 15.94 5.60 23.32
CA ASN A 319 16.54 6.51 22.34
C ASN A 319 16.14 6.11 20.93
N ALA A 320 15.13 6.79 20.41
CA ALA A 320 14.58 6.56 19.08
C ALA A 320 15.57 6.81 17.92
N GLN A 321 16.68 7.51 18.16
CA GLN A 321 17.72 7.78 17.16
C GLN A 321 18.72 6.63 17.00
N ILE A 322 18.79 5.72 17.98
CA ILE A 322 19.68 4.56 17.97
C ILE A 322 18.81 3.33 17.72
N PRO A 323 18.82 2.74 16.51
CA PRO A 323 18.03 1.56 16.24
C PRO A 323 18.41 0.40 17.16
N GLU A 324 17.42 -0.17 17.85
CA GLU A 324 17.57 -1.33 18.73
C GLU A 324 17.09 -2.60 18.02
N GLY A 325 17.73 -3.74 18.29
CA GLY A 325 17.31 -5.05 17.76
C GLY A 325 17.41 -5.20 16.24
N ASP A 326 16.73 -6.22 15.72
CA ASP A 326 16.61 -6.48 14.28
C ASP A 326 15.16 -6.28 13.78
N THR A 327 14.98 -6.31 12.46
CA THR A 327 13.65 -6.15 11.83
C THR A 327 12.67 -7.23 12.29
N LYS A 328 13.14 -8.45 12.56
CA LYS A 328 12.31 -9.57 13.02
C LYS A 328 11.77 -9.34 14.43
N GLN A 329 12.62 -8.95 15.37
CA GLN A 329 12.25 -8.62 16.74
C GLN A 329 11.30 -7.43 16.77
N CYS A 330 11.59 -6.39 15.99
CA CYS A 330 10.72 -5.23 15.86
C CYS A 330 9.34 -5.62 15.35
N LEU A 331 9.28 -6.36 14.25
CA LEU A 331 8.03 -6.79 13.67
C LEU A 331 7.22 -7.70 14.62
N ASN A 332 7.87 -8.63 15.31
CA ASN A 332 7.20 -9.49 16.31
C ASN A 332 6.58 -8.68 17.45
N THR A 333 7.29 -7.68 17.97
CA THR A 333 6.77 -6.81 19.03
C THR A 333 5.61 -5.98 18.53
N LEU A 334 5.73 -5.36 17.35
CA LEU A 334 4.66 -4.54 16.80
C LEU A 334 3.40 -5.35 16.47
N LEU A 335 3.54 -6.55 15.90
CA LEU A 335 2.41 -7.44 15.59
C LEU A 335 1.65 -7.86 16.86
N ARG A 336 2.35 -8.17 17.95
CA ARG A 336 1.73 -8.51 19.25
C ARG A 336 0.92 -7.36 19.85
N HIS A 337 1.33 -6.12 19.58
CA HIS A 337 0.74 -4.93 20.20
C HIS A 337 -0.25 -4.17 19.33
N CYS A 338 -0.24 -4.35 18.00
CA CYS A 338 -1.10 -3.58 17.08
C CYS A 338 -2.60 -3.93 17.17
N GLY A 339 -2.96 -5.05 17.79
CA GLY A 339 -4.37 -5.46 17.98
C GLY A 339 -5.07 -5.98 16.72
N ILE A 340 -4.36 -6.09 15.60
CA ILE A 340 -4.87 -6.62 14.33
C ILE A 340 -4.19 -7.97 14.06
N ARG A 341 -4.98 -9.01 13.78
CA ARG A 341 -4.47 -10.39 13.61
C ARG A 341 -3.53 -10.54 12.42
N ASP A 342 -3.81 -9.86 11.31
CA ASP A 342 -3.02 -9.92 10.07
C ASP A 342 -3.07 -8.56 9.36
N PRO A 343 -2.31 -7.55 9.87
CA PRO A 343 -2.39 -6.19 9.37
C PRO A 343 -1.69 -6.01 8.03
N SER A 344 -2.07 -5.00 7.24
CA SER A 344 -1.19 -4.47 6.18
C SER A 344 -0.08 -3.59 6.74
N TRP A 345 0.94 -3.29 5.92
CA TRP A 345 1.98 -2.33 6.31
C TRP A 345 1.40 -0.93 6.57
N SER A 346 0.33 -0.54 5.87
CA SER A 346 -0.38 0.72 6.12
C SER A 346 -1.03 0.77 7.51
N GLU A 347 -1.75 -0.28 7.92
CA GLU A 347 -2.35 -0.37 9.26
C GLU A 347 -1.29 -0.38 10.36
N LEU A 348 -0.23 -1.19 10.17
CA LEU A 348 0.89 -1.23 11.11
C LEU A 348 1.60 0.13 11.19
N HIS A 349 1.78 0.81 10.05
CA HIS A 349 2.34 2.15 9.99
C HIS A 349 1.45 3.16 10.74
N HIS A 350 0.12 3.10 10.60
CA HIS A 350 -0.78 3.97 11.35
C HIS A 350 -0.66 3.75 12.86
N PHE A 351 -0.62 2.49 13.31
CA PHE A 351 -0.41 2.13 14.70
C PHE A 351 0.89 2.75 15.25
N VAL A 352 2.02 2.50 14.59
CA VAL A 352 3.31 3.03 15.07
C VAL A 352 3.42 4.54 14.94
N SER A 353 2.85 5.14 13.89
CA SER A 353 2.92 6.59 13.68
C SER A 353 2.13 7.34 14.75
N PHE A 354 0.93 6.85 15.08
CA PHE A 354 0.12 7.42 16.15
C PHE A 354 0.80 7.25 17.51
N LEU A 355 1.23 6.02 17.85
CA LEU A 355 1.91 5.74 19.11
C LEU A 355 3.20 6.56 19.25
N ASN A 356 3.99 6.67 18.18
CA ASN A 356 5.19 7.50 18.14
C ASN A 356 4.88 8.96 18.46
N LYS A 357 3.75 9.49 17.96
CA LYS A 357 3.37 10.88 18.22
C LYS A 357 2.98 11.09 19.67
N GLN A 358 2.21 10.17 20.26
CA GLN A 358 1.86 10.22 21.67
C GLN A 358 3.08 10.06 22.58
N LEU A 359 4.02 9.20 22.21
CA LEU A 359 5.24 8.97 22.98
C LEU A 359 6.18 10.18 22.98
N GLN A 360 6.13 11.06 21.98
CA GLN A 360 6.84 12.34 22.03
C GLN A 360 6.33 13.24 23.18
N ASP A 361 5.02 13.23 23.44
CA ASP A 361 4.44 14.00 24.54
C ASP A 361 4.70 13.30 25.88
N PHE A 362 4.67 11.96 25.90
CA PHE A 362 5.08 11.14 27.04
C PHE A 362 6.51 11.44 27.50
N GLU A 363 7.46 11.54 26.55
CA GLU A 363 8.88 11.83 26.82
C GLU A 363 9.10 13.20 27.50
N VAL A 364 8.21 14.18 27.25
CA VAL A 364 8.32 15.55 27.78
C VAL A 364 7.50 15.75 29.06
N SER A 365 6.51 14.88 29.31
CA SER A 365 5.62 14.99 30.47
C SER A 365 6.37 14.79 31.80
N ALA A 366 6.20 15.75 32.72
CA ALA A 366 6.77 15.66 34.07
C ALA A 366 6.24 14.45 34.85
N PHE A 367 5.00 14.01 34.59
CA PHE A 367 4.37 12.87 35.26
C PHE A 367 4.94 11.52 34.82
N CYS A 368 5.51 11.46 33.61
CA CYS A 368 6.12 10.23 33.06
C CYS A 368 7.63 10.18 33.33
N SER A 369 8.18 11.21 33.99
CA SER A 369 9.60 11.31 34.34
C SER A 369 9.96 10.45 35.56
N LEU A 370 11.26 10.18 35.72
CA LEU A 370 11.77 9.48 36.91
C LEU A 370 11.48 10.19 38.23
N ALA A 371 11.34 11.52 38.20
CA ALA A 371 11.04 12.30 39.39
C ALA A 371 9.64 12.02 39.96
N ALA A 372 8.71 11.56 39.13
CA ALA A 372 7.34 11.25 39.55
C ALA A 372 7.17 9.83 40.10
N VAL A 373 8.19 8.97 40.03
CA VAL A 373 8.05 7.54 40.41
C VAL A 373 7.77 7.36 41.90
N GLU A 374 8.30 8.24 42.76
CA GLU A 374 8.05 8.18 44.20
C GLU A 374 6.60 8.57 44.54
N ASP A 375 6.05 9.57 43.85
CA ASP A 375 4.70 10.09 44.09
C ASP A 375 3.60 9.31 43.35
N LEU A 376 3.94 8.77 42.17
CA LEU A 376 3.04 8.09 41.24
C LEU A 376 3.69 6.77 40.75
N PRO A 377 3.81 5.77 41.63
CA PRO A 377 4.51 4.52 41.31
C PRO A 377 3.78 3.76 40.20
N GLY A 378 4.48 3.50 39.09
CA GLY A 378 3.94 2.76 37.94
C GLY A 378 3.11 3.59 36.96
N PHE A 379 2.96 4.90 37.18
CA PHE A 379 2.12 5.76 36.34
C PHE A 379 2.57 5.80 34.87
N ALA A 380 3.88 5.85 34.63
CA ALA A 380 4.43 5.81 33.28
C ALA A 380 4.01 4.54 32.51
N LYS A 381 3.91 3.38 33.18
CA LYS A 381 3.44 2.14 32.56
C LYS A 381 1.94 2.18 32.26
N PHE A 382 1.16 2.69 33.21
CA PHE A 382 -0.28 2.90 33.04
C PHE A 382 -0.61 3.82 31.86
N VAL A 383 0.08 4.97 31.77
CA VAL A 383 -0.07 5.89 30.64
C VAL A 383 0.31 5.20 29.33
N LEU A 384 1.44 4.49 29.30
CA LEU A 384 1.88 3.76 28.11
C LEU A 384 0.83 2.74 27.63
N GLN A 385 0.20 2.00 28.55
CA GLN A 385 -0.87 1.05 28.21
C GLN A 385 -2.09 1.76 27.59
N LEU A 386 -2.52 2.89 28.14
CA LEU A 386 -3.59 3.72 27.55
C LEU A 386 -3.21 4.21 26.15
N LEU A 387 -1.99 4.69 25.96
CA LEU A 387 -1.52 5.15 24.64
C LEU A 387 -1.51 4.03 23.60
N ILE A 388 -1.14 2.81 24.00
CA ILE A 388 -1.19 1.62 23.13
C ILE A 388 -2.64 1.32 22.76
N GLN A 389 -3.55 1.34 23.74
CA GLN A 389 -4.97 1.08 23.50
C GLN A 389 -5.58 2.11 22.54
N MET A 390 -5.32 3.40 22.76
CA MET A 390 -5.70 4.46 21.82
C MET A 390 -5.12 4.22 20.42
N SER A 391 -3.85 3.82 20.35
CA SER A 391 -3.19 3.57 19.06
C SER A 391 -3.83 2.41 18.30
N ARG A 392 -4.27 1.35 19.00
CA ARG A 392 -5.07 0.26 18.41
C ARG A 392 -6.40 0.79 17.88
N ASP A 393 -7.04 1.67 18.62
CA ASP A 393 -8.34 2.21 18.24
C ASP A 393 -8.28 3.11 16.99
N PHE A 394 -7.28 3.99 16.91
CA PHE A 394 -7.12 4.90 15.76
C PHE A 394 -6.43 4.26 14.54
N SER A 395 -5.76 3.11 14.70
CA SER A 395 -5.15 2.37 13.58
C SER A 395 -6.08 1.36 12.93
N THR A 396 -7.16 0.97 13.61
CA THR A 396 -8.17 0.05 13.07
C THR A 396 -9.21 0.82 12.25
N ARG A 397 -9.45 0.40 11.01
CA ARG A 397 -10.50 0.98 10.15
C ARG A 397 -11.89 0.73 10.74
N SER A 398 -12.80 1.71 10.60
CA SER A 398 -14.19 1.61 11.07
C SER A 398 -15.05 0.61 10.30
N LEU A 399 -14.69 0.31 9.05
CA LEU A 399 -15.39 -0.64 8.18
C LEU A 399 -14.61 -1.95 8.06
N ILE A 400 -15.30 -3.09 8.01
CA ILE A 400 -14.77 -4.38 7.54
C ILE A 400 -14.64 -4.27 6.03
N MET A 401 -13.81 -3.35 5.53
CA MET A 401 -13.31 -3.51 4.18
C MET A 401 -12.33 -4.67 4.29
N SER A 402 -12.80 -5.89 4.01
CA SER A 402 -11.91 -7.02 3.77
C SER A 402 -10.84 -6.52 2.81
N GLU A 403 -9.57 -6.45 3.24
CA GLU A 403 -8.51 -5.91 2.40
C GLU A 403 -8.54 -6.68 1.09
N GLU A 404 -9.00 -6.05 0.01
CA GLU A 404 -9.35 -6.66 -1.27
C GLU A 404 -8.18 -7.51 -1.75
N SER A 405 -8.18 -8.79 -1.36
CA SER A 405 -7.20 -9.74 -1.83
C SER A 405 -7.63 -10.18 -3.23
N PRO A 406 -6.70 -10.60 -4.08
CA PRO A 406 -7.05 -11.14 -5.40
C PRO A 406 -8.13 -12.24 -5.35
N LEU A 407 -8.15 -13.04 -4.28
CA LEU A 407 -9.16 -14.08 -4.07
C LEU A 407 -10.55 -13.51 -3.74
N GLN A 408 -10.62 -12.49 -2.89
CA GLN A 408 -11.88 -11.84 -2.56
C GLN A 408 -12.44 -11.04 -3.73
N LEU A 409 -11.58 -10.39 -4.51
CA LEU A 409 -11.96 -9.70 -5.75
C LEU A 409 -12.57 -10.68 -6.76
N LEU A 410 -11.97 -11.87 -6.92
CA LEU A 410 -12.55 -12.91 -7.76
C LEU A 410 -13.89 -13.41 -7.22
N GLN A 411 -14.03 -13.62 -5.91
CA GLN A 411 -15.31 -13.99 -5.31
C GLN A 411 -16.40 -12.95 -5.62
N ARG A 412 -16.05 -11.66 -5.56
CA ARG A 412 -16.95 -10.56 -5.92
C ARG A 412 -17.38 -10.62 -7.39
N GLN A 413 -16.43 -10.80 -8.31
CA GLN A 413 -16.73 -10.90 -9.74
C GLN A 413 -17.67 -12.08 -10.04
N ILE A 414 -17.45 -13.24 -9.41
CA ILE A 414 -18.33 -14.40 -9.56
C ILE A 414 -19.74 -14.10 -9.03
N SER A 415 -19.84 -13.47 -7.86
CA SER A 415 -21.14 -13.08 -7.29
C SER A 415 -21.89 -12.05 -8.14
N GLU A 416 -21.18 -11.12 -8.79
CA GLU A 416 -21.75 -10.13 -9.71
C GLU A 416 -22.22 -10.76 -11.04
N GLU A 417 -21.55 -11.81 -11.53
CA GLU A 417 -21.93 -12.55 -12.75
C GLU A 417 -23.12 -13.52 -12.52
N ASP A 418 -23.27 -14.06 -11.31
CA ASP A 418 -24.28 -15.10 -11.00
C ASP A 418 -25.65 -14.53 -10.54
N GLN A 419 -25.82 -13.22 -10.29
CA GLN A 419 -27.08 -12.67 -9.74
C GLN A 419 -27.53 -11.28 -10.25
N GLU A 420 -28.68 -11.24 -10.95
CA GLU A 420 -29.69 -10.16 -10.95
C GLU A 420 -30.42 -10.01 -9.59
N LYS A 421 -29.88 -10.57 -8.49
CA LYS A 421 -30.52 -10.59 -7.18
C LYS A 421 -29.78 -9.71 -6.17
N GLU A 422 -30.51 -8.68 -5.76
CA GLU A 422 -30.49 -7.93 -4.50
C GLU A 422 -29.12 -7.44 -3.98
N GLY A 423 -28.92 -6.13 -4.08
CA GLY A 423 -27.78 -5.37 -3.56
C GLY A 423 -27.61 -5.36 -2.02
N GLU A 424 -28.12 -6.36 -1.31
CA GLU A 424 -27.90 -6.52 0.14
C GLU A 424 -26.53 -7.18 0.44
N ASP A 425 -26.04 -8.11 -0.38
CA ASP A 425 -24.76 -8.81 -0.15
C ASP A 425 -23.53 -7.89 -0.31
N VAL A 426 -23.59 -6.91 -1.23
CA VAL A 426 -22.51 -5.92 -1.42
C VAL A 426 -22.43 -4.97 -0.22
N ILE A 427 -23.57 -4.60 0.38
CA ILE A 427 -23.62 -3.72 1.56
C ILE A 427 -23.17 -4.45 2.83
N GLN A 428 -23.43 -5.76 2.95
CA GLN A 428 -22.91 -6.58 4.05
C GLN A 428 -21.37 -6.65 4.08
N MET A 429 -20.70 -6.42 2.94
CA MET A 429 -19.23 -6.30 2.88
C MET A 429 -18.69 -4.91 3.30
N TYR A 430 -19.56 -3.91 3.46
CA TYR A 430 -19.26 -2.63 4.10
C TYR A 430 -19.83 -2.57 5.53
N GLN A 431 -19.92 -3.72 6.21
CA GLN A 431 -20.28 -3.76 7.62
C GLN A 431 -19.27 -2.97 8.45
N MET A 432 -19.76 -2.18 9.41
CA MET A 432 -18.89 -1.53 10.37
C MET A 432 -18.13 -2.62 11.16
N ARG A 433 -16.79 -2.56 11.11
CA ARG A 433 -15.89 -3.40 11.95
C ARG A 433 -16.06 -3.03 13.42
N ARG A 434 -16.47 -1.79 13.66
CA ARG A 434 -16.77 -1.23 14.96
C ARG A 434 -17.96 -0.30 14.89
N ASN A 435 -18.89 -0.52 15.79
CA ASN A 435 -19.89 0.48 16.14
C ASN A 435 -19.20 1.48 17.06
N TRP A 436 -18.67 2.56 16.47
CA TRP A 436 -17.98 3.59 17.25
C TRP A 436 -18.91 4.20 18.31
N GLU A 437 -20.20 4.23 18.06
CA GLU A 437 -21.19 4.76 19.00
C GLU A 437 -21.41 3.86 20.24
N THR A 438 -20.93 2.60 20.21
CA THR A 438 -21.12 1.63 21.29
C THR A 438 -19.82 1.01 21.80
N SER A 439 -18.66 1.52 21.37
CA SER A 439 -17.34 1.01 21.75
C SER A 439 -16.72 1.88 22.86
N HIS A 440 -15.92 1.29 23.74
CA HIS A 440 -15.30 1.97 24.88
C HIS A 440 -14.02 2.70 24.48
N TYR A 441 -13.80 3.88 25.07
CA TYR A 441 -12.71 4.77 24.68
C TYR A 441 -11.88 5.21 25.87
N PRO A 442 -11.00 4.35 26.41
CA PRO A 442 -10.12 4.72 27.51
C PRO A 442 -9.02 5.67 27.00
N TYR A 443 -9.38 6.93 26.76
CA TYR A 443 -8.54 7.91 26.08
C TYR A 443 -7.80 8.79 27.07
N LEU A 444 -6.58 9.12 26.67
CA LEU A 444 -5.67 9.95 27.41
C LEU A 444 -5.11 11.02 26.46
N PHE A 445 -5.19 12.28 26.88
CA PHE A 445 -4.60 13.38 26.14
C PHE A 445 -3.61 14.14 27.00
N PHE A 446 -2.41 14.39 26.47
CA PHE A 446 -1.50 15.38 27.01
C PHE A 446 -1.98 16.77 26.59
N ASN A 447 -2.24 17.65 27.55
CA ASN A 447 -2.70 18.99 27.27
C ASN A 447 -1.57 19.85 26.67
N PRO A 448 -1.89 20.93 25.93
CA PRO A 448 -0.88 21.80 25.30
C PRO A 448 0.13 22.39 26.28
N ASP A 449 -0.28 22.58 27.53
CA ASP A 449 0.52 23.13 28.62
C ASP A 449 1.64 22.19 29.10
N GLN A 450 1.69 20.94 28.63
CA GLN A 450 2.66 19.90 29.01
C GLN A 450 2.67 19.58 30.52
N HIS A 451 1.69 20.08 31.25
CA HIS A 451 1.62 20.02 32.72
C HIS A 451 0.28 19.46 33.23
N CYS A 452 -0.67 19.18 32.33
CA CYS A 452 -1.91 18.50 32.64
C CYS A 452 -2.19 17.35 31.66
N MET A 453 -2.96 16.37 32.14
CA MET A 453 -3.41 15.22 31.35
C MET A 453 -4.92 15.06 31.54
N THR A 454 -5.62 14.72 30.46
CA THR A 454 -7.07 14.52 30.47
C THR A 454 -7.38 13.05 30.22
N PHE A 455 -8.14 12.43 31.12
CA PHE A 455 -8.63 11.07 31.00
C PHE A 455 -10.10 11.09 30.57
N PHE A 456 -10.48 10.22 29.66
CA PHE A 456 -11.85 10.17 29.11
C PHE A 456 -12.28 8.73 28.89
N GLY A 457 -13.54 8.42 29.17
CA GLY A 457 -14.21 7.21 28.68
C GLY A 457 -13.82 5.89 29.35
N PHE A 458 -13.36 5.91 30.61
CA PHE A 458 -13.10 4.69 31.36
C PHE A 458 -13.24 4.84 32.88
N ASN A 459 -13.66 3.75 33.53
CA ASN A 459 -13.66 3.60 34.98
C ASN A 459 -12.74 2.46 35.39
N ILE A 460 -12.20 2.56 36.60
CA ILE A 460 -11.37 1.52 37.18
C ILE A 460 -12.02 1.01 38.47
N ASP A 461 -12.18 -0.32 38.57
CA ASP A 461 -12.56 -0.95 39.82
C ASP A 461 -11.40 -0.89 40.82
N ARG A 462 -11.59 -0.14 41.90
CA ARG A 462 -10.62 0.02 42.99
C ARG A 462 -10.15 -1.30 43.60
N ARG A 463 -11.02 -2.32 43.69
CA ARG A 463 -10.70 -3.57 44.39
C ARG A 463 -9.82 -4.50 43.57
N THR A 464 -10.04 -4.54 42.26
CA THR A 464 -9.37 -5.46 41.35
C THR A 464 -8.30 -4.77 40.51
N GLY A 465 -8.34 -3.44 40.37
CA GLY A 465 -7.51 -2.69 39.45
C GLY A 465 -7.93 -2.85 37.98
N ASN A 466 -9.09 -3.46 37.73
CA ASN A 466 -9.58 -3.72 36.38
C ASN A 466 -10.10 -2.45 35.72
N LEU A 467 -9.82 -2.30 34.43
CA LEU A 467 -10.49 -1.35 33.55
C LEU A 467 -11.89 -1.90 33.27
N VAL A 468 -12.94 -1.15 33.62
CA VAL A 468 -14.33 -1.59 33.51
C VAL A 468 -15.17 -0.63 32.69
N ASP A 469 -16.17 -1.18 32.01
CA ASP A 469 -17.19 -0.38 31.36
C ASP A 469 -18.10 0.32 32.39
N VAL A 470 -18.36 1.61 32.16
CA VAL A 470 -19.18 2.47 33.01
C VAL A 470 -20.64 2.01 33.03
N GLN A 471 -21.16 1.53 31.88
CA GLN A 471 -22.59 1.20 31.74
C GLN A 471 -22.91 -0.26 32.08
N THR A 472 -22.08 -1.20 31.64
CA THR A 472 -22.31 -2.66 31.81
C THR A 472 -21.49 -3.29 32.92
N SER A 473 -20.51 -2.58 33.49
CA SER A 473 -19.54 -3.14 34.46
C SER A 473 -18.73 -4.34 33.95
N ASN A 474 -18.69 -4.56 32.63
CA ASN A 474 -17.86 -5.59 32.02
C ASN A 474 -16.37 -5.24 32.13
N ILE A 475 -15.52 -6.24 32.35
CA ILE A 475 -14.07 -6.08 32.42
C ILE A 475 -13.52 -5.90 31.00
N LEU A 476 -12.91 -4.75 30.74
CA LEU A 476 -12.25 -4.41 29.47
C LEU A 476 -10.80 -4.91 29.46
N GLU A 477 -10.04 -4.57 30.50
CA GLU A 477 -8.70 -5.11 30.75
C GLU A 477 -8.52 -5.46 32.24
N PRO A 478 -8.12 -6.69 32.57
CA PRO A 478 -7.88 -7.09 33.96
C PRO A 478 -6.55 -6.53 34.48
N GLU A 479 -6.50 -6.21 35.78
CA GLU A 479 -5.29 -5.74 36.49
C GLU A 479 -4.59 -4.55 35.80
N PHE A 480 -5.38 -3.65 35.21
CA PHE A 480 -4.90 -2.52 34.43
C PHE A 480 -4.09 -1.52 35.26
N ILE A 481 -4.45 -1.33 36.52
CA ILE A 481 -3.72 -0.47 37.46
C ILE A 481 -3.43 -1.19 38.78
N HIS A 482 -2.26 -0.94 39.35
CA HIS A 482 -1.95 -1.40 40.70
C HIS A 482 -2.67 -0.55 41.76
N PRO A 483 -3.20 -1.12 42.85
CA PRO A 483 -3.95 -0.37 43.87
C PRO A 483 -3.20 0.83 44.46
N SER A 484 -1.87 0.73 44.61
CA SER A 484 -1.04 1.84 45.08
C SER A 484 -1.05 3.05 44.14
N LEU A 485 -1.11 2.82 42.82
CA LEU A 485 -1.21 3.89 41.85
C LEU A 485 -2.61 4.49 41.85
N PHE A 486 -3.65 3.66 41.99
CA PHE A 486 -5.02 4.14 42.11
C PHE A 486 -5.19 5.10 43.29
N ASP A 487 -4.74 4.70 44.48
CA ASP A 487 -4.82 5.55 45.68
C ASP A 487 -3.98 6.83 45.53
N ALA A 488 -2.82 6.76 44.86
CA ALA A 488 -1.99 7.92 44.56
C ALA A 488 -2.67 8.90 43.58
N LEU A 489 -3.34 8.40 42.55
CA LEU A 489 -4.09 9.23 41.60
C LEU A 489 -5.30 9.92 42.25
N VAL A 490 -6.06 9.18 43.06
CA VAL A 490 -7.17 9.76 43.85
C VAL A 490 -6.67 10.84 44.81
N LYS A 491 -5.53 10.60 45.49
CA LYS A 491 -4.90 11.59 46.37
C LYS A 491 -4.48 12.86 45.64
N ASN A 492 -4.11 12.75 44.36
CA ASN A 492 -3.77 13.88 43.50
C ASN A 492 -5.00 14.49 42.78
N GLY A 493 -6.21 14.11 43.16
CA GLY A 493 -7.46 14.71 42.64
C GLY A 493 -7.91 14.17 41.29
N VAL A 494 -7.37 13.04 40.83
CA VAL A 494 -7.85 12.38 39.60
C VAL A 494 -9.07 11.52 39.93
N ASN A 495 -10.20 11.81 39.29
CA ASN A 495 -11.42 11.02 39.46
C ASN A 495 -11.45 9.86 38.45
N LEU A 496 -11.14 8.65 38.92
CA LEU A 496 -11.08 7.42 38.10
C LEU A 496 -12.39 6.61 38.13
N THR A 497 -13.44 7.16 38.74
CA THR A 497 -14.73 6.50 38.95
C THR A 497 -15.92 7.39 38.56
N GLU A 498 -15.67 8.50 37.87
CA GLU A 498 -16.70 9.47 37.50
C GLU A 498 -17.59 8.92 36.40
N ASN A 499 -18.91 9.03 36.56
CA ASN A 499 -19.83 8.75 35.48
C ASN A 499 -20.03 10.02 34.65
N PHE A 500 -19.28 10.13 33.55
CA PHE A 500 -19.36 11.29 32.65
C PHE A 500 -20.74 11.43 31.97
N ASP A 501 -21.51 10.34 31.82
CA ASP A 501 -22.87 10.36 31.27
C ASP A 501 -23.88 11.05 32.22
N ALA A 502 -23.52 11.24 33.50
CA ALA A 502 -24.34 11.91 34.50
C ALA A 502 -24.02 13.42 34.63
N LEU A 503 -23.07 13.94 33.85
CA LEU A 503 -22.71 15.36 33.85
C LEU A 503 -23.67 16.17 32.95
N PRO A 504 -23.99 17.44 33.29
CA PRO A 504 -24.89 18.28 32.48
C PRO A 504 -24.42 18.43 31.02
N SER A 505 -25.37 18.58 30.09
CA SER A 505 -25.33 18.43 28.61
C SER A 505 -24.25 19.15 27.78
N ILE A 506 -23.17 19.67 28.38
CA ILE A 506 -22.00 20.22 27.67
C ILE A 506 -21.18 19.09 27.02
N TRP A 507 -21.32 17.84 27.51
CA TRP A 507 -20.56 16.68 27.05
C TRP A 507 -21.12 16.01 25.79
N ASP A 508 -22.40 16.23 25.47
CA ASP A 508 -23.02 15.71 24.24
C ASP A 508 -22.32 16.28 23.00
N ASP A 509 -21.96 17.57 22.99
CA ASP A 509 -21.28 18.21 21.85
C ASP A 509 -19.84 17.70 21.64
N VAL A 510 -19.14 17.27 22.70
CA VAL A 510 -17.78 16.67 22.61
C VAL A 510 -17.84 15.22 22.16
N HIS A 511 -18.80 14.46 22.69
CA HIS A 511 -19.07 13.09 22.29
C HIS A 511 -19.43 13.04 20.79
N TRP A 512 -20.34 13.91 20.33
CA TRP A 512 -20.75 14.00 18.92
C TRP A 512 -19.72 14.66 17.99
N SER A 513 -18.68 15.33 18.49
CA SER A 513 -17.57 15.83 17.65
C SER A 513 -16.41 14.85 17.51
N LEU A 514 -16.28 13.87 18.41
CA LEU A 514 -15.28 12.78 18.33
C LEU A 514 -15.80 11.54 17.57
N VAL A 515 -17.12 11.32 17.58
CA VAL A 515 -17.78 10.12 17.03
C VAL A 515 -17.87 10.04 15.48
N PRO A 516 -18.06 11.13 14.69
CA PRO A 516 -18.36 10.95 13.26
C PRO A 516 -17.15 10.81 12.31
N CYS A 517 -15.90 11.04 12.72
CA CYS A 517 -14.78 10.95 11.78
C CYS A 517 -13.42 10.60 12.43
N PRO A 518 -13.10 9.31 12.58
CA PRO A 518 -11.74 8.86 12.90
C PRO A 518 -10.70 9.37 11.89
N TRP A 519 -11.10 9.62 10.64
CA TRP A 519 -10.24 10.19 9.59
C TRP A 519 -9.93 11.67 9.82
N SER A 520 -10.87 12.46 10.36
CA SER A 520 -10.62 13.89 10.67
C SER A 520 -9.78 14.04 11.93
N LEU A 521 -9.95 13.20 12.96
CA LEU A 521 -9.06 13.12 14.13
C LEU A 521 -7.62 12.76 13.74
N TYR A 522 -7.45 11.81 12.82
CA TYR A 522 -6.15 11.41 12.27
C TYR A 522 -5.49 12.54 11.44
N HIS A 523 -6.24 13.17 10.52
CA HIS A 523 -5.73 14.31 9.73
C HIS A 523 -5.46 15.55 10.58
N ALA A 524 -6.28 15.82 11.60
CA ALA A 524 -6.15 16.95 12.52
C ALA A 524 -4.95 16.78 13.48
N CYS A 525 -4.71 15.57 14.01
CA CYS A 525 -3.54 15.31 14.85
C CYS A 525 -2.20 15.39 14.10
N LEU A 526 -2.19 15.15 12.78
CA LEU A 526 -0.98 15.12 11.96
C LEU A 526 -0.67 16.44 11.23
N LYS A 527 -1.66 17.25 10.81
CA LYS A 527 -1.42 18.50 10.05
C LYS A 527 -1.68 19.79 10.82
N ASN A 528 -2.76 19.89 11.62
CA ASN A 528 -3.18 21.12 12.32
C ASN A 528 -3.42 20.86 13.82
N ARG A 529 -2.39 20.30 14.47
CA ARG A 529 -2.43 19.84 15.87
C ARG A 529 -2.82 20.94 16.88
N GLU A 530 -2.30 22.15 16.71
CA GLU A 530 -2.54 23.26 17.62
C GLU A 530 -3.97 23.79 17.48
N GLU A 531 -4.43 23.99 16.25
CA GLU A 531 -5.78 24.47 15.94
C GLU A 531 -6.86 23.48 16.43
N TYR A 532 -6.64 22.17 16.27
CA TYR A 532 -7.55 21.16 16.80
C TYR A 532 -7.53 21.11 18.33
N ARG A 533 -6.35 21.15 18.96
CA ARG A 533 -6.23 21.22 20.43
C ARG A 533 -6.94 22.45 20.98
N GLU A 534 -6.79 23.62 20.36
CA GLU A 534 -7.51 24.83 20.75
C GLU A 534 -9.01 24.73 20.51
N THR A 535 -9.44 24.02 19.46
CA THR A 535 -10.86 23.82 19.14
C THR A 535 -11.52 22.89 20.15
N VAL A 536 -10.89 21.75 20.48
CA VAL A 536 -11.42 20.79 21.45
C VAL A 536 -11.28 21.32 22.89
N ALA A 537 -10.17 22.00 23.23
CA ALA A 537 -9.97 22.60 24.55
C ALA A 537 -11.06 23.61 24.95
N LYS A 538 -11.68 24.29 23.98
CA LYS A 538 -12.82 25.20 24.24
C LYS A 538 -14.06 24.48 24.76
N TYR A 539 -14.24 23.20 24.44
CA TYR A 539 -15.35 22.39 24.94
C TYR A 539 -15.03 21.71 26.28
N PHE A 540 -13.76 21.59 26.65
CA PHE A 540 -13.32 21.23 28.00
C PHE A 540 -13.34 22.47 28.93
N THR A 541 -14.47 23.17 28.98
CA THR A 541 -14.62 24.38 29.82
C THR A 541 -15.26 24.03 31.16
N GLN A 542 -14.44 23.56 32.09
CA GLN A 542 -14.44 24.02 33.50
C GLN A 542 -13.32 23.34 34.32
N PRO A 543 -12.47 24.10 35.03
CA PRO A 543 -11.62 23.55 36.08
C PRO A 543 -12.50 23.19 37.29
N LEU A 544 -12.38 21.96 37.79
CA LEU A 544 -12.94 21.54 39.07
C LEU A 544 -12.43 22.47 40.19
N HIS A 545 -13.32 23.31 40.73
CA HIS A 545 -13.05 24.09 41.93
C HIS A 545 -13.32 23.23 43.17
N SER A 546 -12.32 23.05 44.03
CA SER A 546 -12.54 22.46 45.35
C SER A 546 -13.20 23.49 46.29
N VAL A 547 -14.31 23.09 46.90
CA VAL A 547 -14.84 23.75 48.09
C VAL A 547 -14.03 23.24 49.28
N GLY A 548 -13.14 24.07 49.82
CA GLY A 548 -12.57 23.86 51.16
C GLY A 548 -11.05 23.99 51.29
N GLY A 549 -10.62 25.18 51.73
CA GLY A 549 -9.58 25.34 52.76
C GLY A 549 -8.16 24.91 52.46
N ALA A 550 -7.32 25.88 52.08
CA ALA A 550 -5.87 25.82 52.24
C ALA A 550 -5.51 25.79 53.74
N ASP A 551 -4.82 24.74 54.18
CA ASP A 551 -3.76 24.77 55.21
C ASP A 551 -3.27 23.34 55.47
N GLY A 552 -2.09 22.97 54.93
CA GLY A 552 -1.49 21.68 55.29
C GLY A 552 -0.45 21.05 54.37
N ILE A 553 0.04 21.70 53.30
CA ILE A 553 1.06 21.09 52.42
C ILE A 553 2.21 22.08 52.14
N ASP A 554 3.45 21.62 52.37
CA ASP A 554 4.69 22.37 52.24
C ASP A 554 4.95 22.79 50.78
N LYS A 555 4.89 24.11 50.53
CA LYS A 555 4.89 24.76 49.22
C LYS A 555 6.24 24.76 48.49
N ARG A 556 7.23 23.98 48.94
CA ARG A 556 8.60 24.01 48.38
C ARG A 556 8.99 22.77 47.57
N LYS A 557 8.18 21.70 47.54
CA LYS A 557 8.55 20.45 46.83
C LYS A 557 7.99 20.28 45.42
N TYR A 558 6.89 20.93 45.04
CA TYR A 558 6.30 20.82 43.69
C TYR A 558 5.64 22.14 43.26
N PRO A 559 6.26 22.94 42.38
CA PRO A 559 5.61 24.12 41.80
C PRO A 559 4.73 23.67 40.63
N GLY A 560 3.62 22.97 40.90
CA GLY A 560 2.78 22.42 39.83
C GLY A 560 1.34 22.06 40.23
N LEU A 561 0.94 22.28 41.47
CA LEU A 561 -0.37 21.87 41.99
C LEU A 561 -1.27 23.07 42.34
N PHE A 562 -1.24 24.15 41.57
CA PHE A 562 -2.25 25.23 41.69
C PHE A 562 -2.50 25.92 40.34
N VAL A 563 -3.76 25.87 39.93
CA VAL A 563 -4.37 26.65 38.85
C VAL A 563 -4.13 28.14 39.12
N LYS A 564 -3.54 28.87 38.16
CA LYS A 564 -3.52 30.34 38.17
C LYS A 564 -4.73 30.82 37.35
N LYS A 565 -5.56 31.62 38.02
CA LYS A 565 -6.74 32.40 37.58
C LYS A 565 -7.07 32.44 36.10
#